data_AF-A0A2D3UW51-F1
#
_entry.id   AF-A0A2D3UW51-F1
#
_cell.length_a   1.000
_cell.length_b   1.000
_cell.length_c   1.000
_cell.angle_alpha   90.00
_cell.angle_beta   90.00
_cell.angle_gamma   90.00
#
_symmetry.space_group_name_H-M   'P 1'
#
loop_
_entity.id
_entity.type
_entity.pdbx_description
1 polymer ?
#
loop_
_entity_poly.entity_id
_entity_poly.type
_entity_poly.pdbx_seq_one_letter_code
_entity_poly.pdbx_strand_id
1 'polypeptide(L)'
;MDIYQAATYQSSESLELDFVGLQPRLADFKLRLDNGPQRFVQHKQEGRVRGRNSLLTQVPITRSSGGYIWWYFCQIDRFDFLFFQFEFSQLPNPVNRIEFFFVPERLIPDSWYTSDSEHADFEIAELKEYRFHKDEDGEWIGHIKEVLRQNPHPRRPGMRPARVASSESPEEILEPGDHAEGLPVGTLGTSAHGRAVHAQLMTSKQRDFFYGVMNECAESRSGLLVCLSRSSSSGDFGFILYEWSQPDQDMWRRYQRPPQFMHTLPPAVEMILITYYTRHEECSYQGPPVTAAEFCRINASKDNRLLIWDIGGADTTMLALIPSNDIRPTEAQREKFRSNFGLSAEEWKASTPVLSSLLCTGLQAGEYTISGDLFSCGCSWDRVWRALHKFAAEDVVEHPPRRLRQAPDFRYTVTHVLSRLVCEHHLRSRLEERVPDTEADAEGED
;
A
#
# COMPACT_ATOMS: atom_id res chain seq x y z
N MET A 1 -6.23 -11.60 9.91
CA MET A 1 -4.96 -11.19 10.55
C MET A 1 -4.06 -12.42 10.82
N ASP A 2 -4.16 -13.47 9.99
CA ASP A 2 -3.72 -14.82 10.39
C ASP A 2 -2.71 -15.49 9.44
N ILE A 3 -2.65 -15.03 8.18
CA ILE A 3 -1.55 -15.37 7.27
C ILE A 3 -0.26 -14.64 7.69
N TYR A 4 -0.41 -13.57 8.48
CA TYR A 4 0.69 -12.82 9.09
C TYR A 4 1.41 -13.62 10.18
N GLN A 5 0.73 -14.59 10.84
CA GLN A 5 1.35 -15.48 11.83
C GLN A 5 2.16 -16.63 11.20
N ALA A 6 1.94 -16.95 9.92
CA ALA A 6 2.69 -17.98 9.19
C ALA A 6 4.16 -17.60 8.95
N ALA A 7 4.48 -16.30 9.01
CA ALA A 7 5.85 -15.79 8.96
C ALA A 7 6.60 -15.97 10.30
N THR A 8 5.88 -16.27 11.39
CA THR A 8 6.41 -16.32 12.76
C THR A 8 6.26 -17.70 13.43
N TYR A 9 5.75 -18.72 12.73
CA TYR A 9 5.66 -20.07 13.30
C TYR A 9 7.03 -20.77 13.29
N GLN A 10 7.49 -21.19 14.48
CA GLN A 10 8.64 -22.07 14.67
C GLN A 10 8.31 -23.51 14.22
N SER A 11 8.07 -23.69 12.91
CA SER A 11 8.03 -25.00 12.27
C SER A 11 9.35 -25.19 11.50
N SER A 12 9.81 -26.43 11.33
CA SER A 12 10.94 -26.75 10.47
C SER A 12 10.71 -26.40 8.98
N GLU A 13 9.50 -25.94 8.63
CA GLU A 13 9.11 -25.52 7.29
C GLU A 13 8.64 -24.06 7.26
N SER A 14 9.45 -23.15 6.71
CA SER A 14 9.08 -21.74 6.49
C SER A 14 8.41 -21.53 5.11
N LEU A 15 7.53 -20.53 5.02
CA LEU A 15 7.01 -19.96 3.75
C LEU A 15 7.51 -18.53 3.63
N GLU A 16 8.25 -18.21 2.58
CA GLU A 16 8.60 -16.81 2.28
C GLU A 16 7.37 -16.08 1.71
N LEU A 17 6.79 -15.18 2.51
CA LEU A 17 5.68 -14.32 2.13
C LEU A 17 6.20 -12.94 1.70
N ASP A 18 5.96 -12.55 0.44
CA ASP A 18 6.18 -11.17 -0.03
C ASP A 18 4.81 -10.51 -0.25
N PHE A 19 4.43 -9.61 0.66
CA PHE A 19 3.17 -8.89 0.59
C PHE A 19 3.30 -7.75 -0.43
N VAL A 20 2.44 -7.77 -1.47
CA VAL A 20 2.41 -6.74 -2.51
C VAL A 20 1.69 -5.51 -1.97
N GLY A 21 2.35 -4.77 -1.10
CA GLY A 21 1.92 -3.43 -0.72
C GLY A 21 2.14 -2.49 -1.90
N LEU A 22 1.04 -2.00 -2.49
CA LEU A 22 0.95 -0.89 -3.47
C LEU A 22 1.25 -1.24 -4.94
N GLN A 23 0.59 -2.25 -5.50
CA GLN A 23 0.37 -2.33 -6.96
C GLN A 23 -1.13 -2.40 -7.27
N PRO A 24 -1.60 -1.94 -8.45
CA PRO A 24 -2.99 -2.12 -8.85
C PRO A 24 -3.34 -3.62 -8.92
N ARG A 25 -4.08 -4.08 -7.90
CA ARG A 25 -4.98 -5.25 -7.80
C ARG A 25 -4.74 -6.49 -8.69
N LEU A 26 -3.52 -7.02 -8.81
CA LEU A 26 -3.34 -8.34 -9.46
C LEU A 26 -3.42 -9.54 -8.49
N ALA A 27 -3.11 -9.35 -7.21
CA ALA A 27 -3.17 -10.37 -6.13
C ALA A 27 -2.92 -9.70 -4.76
N ASP A 28 -3.32 -10.34 -3.65
CA ASP A 28 -3.15 -9.77 -2.31
C ASP A 28 -1.75 -10.05 -1.70
N PHE A 29 -1.10 -11.15 -2.06
CA PHE A 29 0.30 -11.45 -1.69
C PHE A 29 0.96 -12.42 -2.69
N LYS A 30 2.28 -12.60 -2.55
CA LYS A 30 3.08 -13.56 -3.33
C LYS A 30 3.65 -14.65 -2.43
N LEU A 31 3.73 -15.86 -2.99
CA LEU A 31 4.42 -17.00 -2.39
C LEU A 31 5.63 -17.39 -3.23
N ARG A 32 6.71 -17.77 -2.54
CA ARG A 32 7.86 -18.41 -3.15
C ARG A 32 8.16 -19.72 -2.43
N LEU A 33 8.30 -20.80 -3.20
CA LEU A 33 8.94 -22.03 -2.72
C LEU A 33 10.45 -21.84 -2.82
N ASP A 34 11.21 -22.42 -1.88
CA ASP A 34 12.66 -22.27 -1.65
C ASP A 34 13.53 -22.08 -2.93
N ASN A 35 13.17 -22.70 -4.07
CA ASN A 35 13.78 -22.48 -5.39
C ASN A 35 12.78 -22.42 -6.59
N GLY A 36 11.49 -22.23 -6.32
CA GLY A 36 10.41 -22.25 -7.31
C GLY A 36 10.05 -20.86 -7.88
N PRO A 37 9.26 -20.82 -8.97
CA PRO A 37 8.74 -19.57 -9.51
C PRO A 37 7.80 -18.88 -8.51
N GLN A 38 7.86 -17.54 -8.48
CA GLN A 38 6.95 -16.72 -7.68
C GLN A 38 5.50 -16.94 -8.11
N ARG A 39 4.60 -17.10 -7.14
CA ARG A 39 3.16 -17.31 -7.36
C ARG A 39 2.35 -16.15 -6.78
N PHE A 40 1.38 -15.67 -7.55
CA PHE A 40 0.45 -14.60 -7.16
C PHE A 40 -0.79 -15.21 -6.50
N VAL A 41 -1.13 -14.77 -5.29
CA VAL A 41 -2.24 -15.33 -4.52
C VAL A 41 -3.30 -14.27 -4.27
N GLN A 42 -4.52 -14.51 -4.75
CA GLN A 42 -5.69 -13.72 -4.37
C GLN A 42 -6.20 -14.21 -3.03
N HIS A 43 -6.31 -13.33 -2.05
CA HIS A 43 -6.80 -13.65 -0.71
C HIS A 43 -8.26 -13.22 -0.54
N LYS A 44 -9.00 -14.02 0.19
CA LYS A 44 -10.35 -13.70 0.61
C LYS A 44 -10.53 -14.23 2.02
N GLN A 45 -10.97 -13.38 2.93
CA GLN A 45 -11.38 -13.81 4.27
C GLN A 45 -12.88 -13.59 4.41
N GLU A 46 -13.60 -14.63 4.84
CA GLU A 46 -14.98 -14.50 5.27
C GLU A 46 -15.01 -14.16 6.77
N GLY A 47 -15.64 -13.03 7.12
CA GLY A 47 -15.78 -12.58 8.51
C GLY A 47 -16.98 -13.17 9.25
N ARG A 48 -17.68 -14.15 8.66
CA ARG A 48 -18.83 -14.83 9.29
C ARG A 48 -18.38 -16.20 9.80
N VAL A 49 -18.66 -16.50 11.06
CA VAL A 49 -18.47 -17.84 11.62
C VAL A 49 -19.57 -18.77 11.07
N ARG A 50 -19.17 -19.84 10.38
CA ARG A 50 -20.09 -20.81 9.78
C ARG A 50 -20.43 -21.91 10.79
N GLY A 51 -21.72 -22.26 10.91
CA GLY A 51 -22.18 -23.37 11.74
C GLY A 51 -22.08 -24.73 11.03
N ARG A 52 -22.21 -25.83 11.79
CA ARG A 52 -22.06 -27.23 11.34
C ARG A 52 -22.79 -27.61 10.04
N ASN A 53 -23.97 -27.02 9.78
CA ASN A 53 -24.81 -27.33 8.61
C ASN A 53 -24.76 -26.23 7.52
N SER A 54 -23.90 -25.22 7.69
CA SER A 54 -23.75 -24.17 6.68
C SER A 54 -22.91 -24.70 5.53
N LEU A 55 -23.58 -25.00 4.41
CA LEU A 55 -22.90 -25.26 3.15
C LEU A 55 -22.24 -23.97 2.63
N LEU A 56 -21.12 -24.10 1.93
CA LEU A 56 -20.42 -22.98 1.29
C LEU A 56 -21.00 -22.66 -0.11
N THR A 57 -22.33 -22.77 -0.27
CA THR A 57 -23.03 -22.55 -1.55
C THR A 57 -23.30 -21.07 -1.84
N GLN A 58 -23.13 -20.20 -0.84
CA GLN A 58 -23.44 -18.77 -0.88
C GLN A 58 -22.27 -17.96 -0.32
N VAL A 59 -21.07 -18.17 -0.87
CA VAL A 59 -19.88 -17.39 -0.51
C VAL A 59 -19.89 -16.11 -1.35
N PRO A 60 -19.91 -14.90 -0.75
CA PRO A 60 -19.92 -13.66 -1.53
C PRO A 60 -18.69 -13.59 -2.45
N ILE A 61 -18.84 -13.19 -3.70
CA ILE A 61 -17.73 -12.96 -4.64
C ILE A 61 -17.69 -11.51 -5.12
N THR A 62 -18.42 -10.64 -4.43
CA THR A 62 -18.43 -9.19 -4.63
C THR A 62 -17.76 -8.43 -3.48
N ARG A 63 -17.35 -7.19 -3.76
CA ARG A 63 -16.93 -6.17 -2.81
C ARG A 63 -17.78 -4.93 -3.07
N SER A 64 -18.57 -4.50 -2.11
CA SER A 64 -19.30 -3.23 -2.18
C SER A 64 -18.46 -2.12 -1.52
N SER A 65 -18.18 -1.04 -2.23
CA SER A 65 -17.59 0.17 -1.65
C SER A 65 -18.19 1.40 -2.31
N GLY A 66 -18.79 2.29 -1.51
CA GLY A 66 -19.31 3.57 -1.99
C GLY A 66 -20.40 3.47 -3.05
N GLY A 67 -21.28 2.46 -3.00
CA GLY A 67 -22.35 2.25 -3.99
C GLY A 67 -21.94 1.44 -5.23
N TYR A 68 -20.65 1.12 -5.37
CA TYR A 68 -20.14 0.32 -6.49
C TYR A 68 -19.89 -1.13 -6.09
N ILE A 69 -20.28 -2.06 -6.95
CA ILE A 69 -20.03 -3.50 -6.80
C ILE A 69 -18.81 -3.88 -7.65
N TRP A 70 -17.81 -4.50 -7.02
CA TRP A 70 -16.64 -5.07 -7.68
C TRP A 70 -16.63 -6.57 -7.52
N TRP A 71 -16.21 -7.32 -8.52
CA TRP A 71 -16.12 -8.79 -8.43
C TRP A 71 -14.69 -9.23 -8.13
N TYR A 72 -14.54 -10.25 -7.27
CA TYR A 72 -13.25 -10.87 -6.96
C TYR A 72 -12.64 -11.60 -8.17
N PHE A 73 -13.47 -12.03 -9.12
CA PHE A 73 -13.06 -12.76 -10.31
C PHE A 73 -13.35 -11.92 -11.55
N CYS A 74 -12.31 -11.43 -12.21
CA CYS A 74 -12.43 -10.66 -13.44
C CYS A 74 -11.35 -11.11 -14.44
N GLN A 75 -11.54 -10.81 -15.73
CA GLN A 75 -10.59 -11.22 -16.77
C GLN A 75 -9.21 -10.54 -16.65
N ILE A 76 -9.14 -9.41 -15.94
CA ILE A 76 -7.99 -8.49 -15.91
C ILE A 76 -7.05 -8.82 -14.73
N ASP A 77 -7.60 -9.18 -13.57
CA ASP A 77 -6.88 -9.42 -12.32
C ASP A 77 -6.55 -10.91 -12.17
N ARG A 78 -5.69 -11.43 -13.05
CA ARG A 78 -5.30 -12.86 -13.02
C ARG A 78 -4.30 -13.16 -11.90
N PHE A 79 -4.68 -14.12 -11.06
CA PHE A 79 -3.87 -14.72 -10.01
C PHE A 79 -3.43 -16.15 -10.37
N ASP A 80 -2.49 -16.73 -9.60
CA ASP A 80 -2.12 -18.15 -9.70
C ASP A 80 -2.97 -19.01 -8.78
N PHE A 81 -3.17 -18.58 -7.53
CA PHE A 81 -3.95 -19.32 -6.54
C PHE A 81 -4.97 -18.43 -5.84
N LEU A 82 -6.12 -18.98 -5.50
CA LEU A 82 -7.09 -18.39 -4.58
C LEU A 82 -6.83 -18.97 -3.19
N PHE A 83 -6.61 -18.10 -2.22
CA PHE A 83 -6.64 -18.43 -0.80
C PHE A 83 -7.94 -17.86 -0.21
N PHE A 84 -8.89 -18.74 0.10
CA PHE A 84 -10.12 -18.37 0.80
C PHE A 84 -10.14 -18.91 2.23
N GLN A 85 -10.08 -18.05 3.24
CA GLN A 85 -10.10 -18.40 4.67
C GLN A 85 -11.48 -18.13 5.29
N PHE A 86 -11.95 -19.04 6.15
CA PHE A 86 -13.21 -18.90 6.89
C PHE A 86 -13.14 -19.61 8.25
N GLU A 87 -14.01 -19.19 9.17
CA GLU A 87 -14.13 -19.80 10.50
C GLU A 87 -15.32 -20.75 10.57
N PHE A 88 -15.13 -21.91 11.18
CA PHE A 88 -16.11 -22.97 11.32
C PHE A 88 -16.29 -23.38 12.78
N SER A 89 -17.53 -23.44 13.27
CA SER A 89 -17.84 -23.83 14.65
C SER A 89 -18.73 -25.07 14.68
N GLN A 90 -18.29 -26.13 15.36
CA GLN A 90 -19.05 -27.39 15.53
C GLN A 90 -19.66 -27.48 16.93
N LEU A 91 -20.94 -27.14 17.11
CA LEU A 91 -21.67 -27.46 18.35
C LEU A 91 -21.79 -29.00 18.53
N PRO A 92 -21.71 -29.53 19.77
CA PRO A 92 -21.93 -28.84 21.06
C PRO A 92 -20.69 -28.28 21.76
N ASN A 93 -19.48 -28.51 21.27
CA ASN A 93 -18.25 -27.91 21.80
C ASN A 93 -17.77 -26.80 20.86
N PRO A 94 -17.84 -25.52 21.23
CA PRO A 94 -17.55 -24.38 20.36
C PRO A 94 -16.05 -24.18 20.12
N VAL A 95 -15.35 -25.23 19.68
CA VAL A 95 -14.00 -25.09 19.14
C VAL A 95 -14.17 -24.47 17.75
N ASN A 96 -13.96 -23.16 17.67
CA ASN A 96 -13.85 -22.47 16.40
C ASN A 96 -12.57 -22.97 15.71
N ARG A 97 -12.75 -23.54 14.53
CA ARG A 97 -11.66 -24.02 13.67
C ARG A 97 -11.55 -23.09 12.49
N ILE A 98 -10.34 -22.73 12.15
CA ILE A 98 -10.07 -22.02 10.92
C ILE A 98 -9.84 -23.05 9.83
N GLU A 99 -10.54 -22.87 8.72
CA GLU A 99 -10.37 -23.67 7.52
C GLU A 99 -10.11 -22.75 6.34
N PHE A 100 -9.52 -23.29 5.30
CA PHE A 100 -9.25 -22.54 4.09
C PHE A 100 -9.29 -23.41 2.84
N PHE A 101 -9.54 -22.75 1.71
CA PHE A 101 -9.30 -23.29 0.39
C PHE A 101 -8.03 -22.67 -0.19
N PHE A 102 -7.13 -23.50 -0.71
CA PHE A 102 -5.96 -23.04 -1.47
C PHE A 102 -5.98 -23.65 -2.87
N VAL A 103 -6.58 -22.94 -3.82
CA VAL A 103 -7.03 -23.50 -5.11
C VAL A 103 -6.23 -22.89 -6.27
N PRO A 104 -5.71 -23.68 -7.21
CA PRO A 104 -5.13 -23.14 -8.44
C PRO A 104 -6.21 -22.50 -9.32
N GLU A 105 -5.90 -21.36 -9.93
CA GLU A 105 -6.83 -20.57 -10.74
C GLU A 105 -7.55 -21.39 -11.83
N ARG A 106 -6.88 -22.40 -12.39
CA ARG A 106 -7.43 -23.27 -13.44
C ARG A 106 -8.67 -24.06 -13.01
N LEU A 107 -8.86 -24.28 -11.72
CA LEU A 107 -10.02 -24.99 -11.16
C LEU A 107 -11.18 -24.05 -10.83
N ILE A 108 -10.95 -22.73 -10.84
CA ILE A 108 -12.02 -21.76 -10.66
C ILE A 108 -12.98 -21.84 -11.87
N PRO A 109 -14.30 -22.01 -11.65
CA PRO A 109 -15.28 -22.07 -12.74
C PRO A 109 -15.38 -20.76 -13.53
N ASP A 110 -15.59 -20.84 -14.85
CA ASP A 110 -15.84 -19.67 -15.70
C ASP A 110 -17.14 -18.94 -15.35
N SER A 111 -18.10 -19.65 -14.75
CA SER A 111 -19.33 -19.06 -14.24
C SER A 111 -19.07 -17.99 -13.18
N TRP A 112 -17.98 -18.06 -12.42
CA TRP A 112 -17.64 -17.02 -11.43
C TRP A 112 -17.14 -15.73 -12.08
N TYR A 113 -16.60 -15.82 -13.29
CA TYR A 113 -16.14 -14.67 -14.08
C TYR A 113 -17.27 -14.03 -14.89
N THR A 114 -18.31 -14.79 -15.22
CA THR A 114 -19.37 -14.40 -16.16
C THR A 114 -20.72 -14.12 -15.51
N SER A 115 -20.99 -14.68 -14.33
CA SER A 115 -22.29 -14.60 -13.67
C SER A 115 -22.47 -13.32 -12.86
N ASP A 116 -23.63 -12.67 -13.00
CA ASP A 116 -24.08 -11.53 -12.18
C ASP A 116 -24.40 -11.90 -10.72
N SER A 117 -24.31 -13.18 -10.36
CA SER A 117 -24.42 -13.61 -8.98
C SER A 117 -23.39 -12.93 -8.09
N GLU A 118 -23.85 -12.35 -6.99
CA GLU A 118 -22.98 -11.84 -5.93
C GLU A 118 -22.32 -12.95 -5.11
N HIS A 119 -22.72 -14.20 -5.32
CA HIS A 119 -22.30 -15.36 -4.54
C HIS A 119 -21.81 -16.50 -5.43
N ALA A 120 -20.91 -17.32 -4.90
CA ALA A 120 -20.39 -18.53 -5.52
C ALA A 120 -20.53 -19.74 -4.60
N ASP A 121 -20.56 -20.92 -5.23
CA ASP A 121 -20.62 -22.20 -4.57
C ASP A 121 -19.23 -22.84 -4.47
N PHE A 122 -18.72 -22.99 -3.25
CA PHE A 122 -17.45 -23.66 -2.95
C PHE A 122 -17.64 -25.14 -2.59
N GLU A 123 -18.86 -25.69 -2.62
CA GLU A 123 -19.14 -27.12 -2.42
C GLU A 123 -18.90 -27.98 -3.68
N ILE A 124 -18.36 -27.37 -4.73
CA ILE A 124 -17.89 -28.02 -5.96
C ILE A 124 -16.90 -29.14 -5.59
N ALA A 125 -17.13 -30.35 -6.11
CA ALA A 125 -16.39 -31.55 -5.73
C ALA A 125 -14.88 -31.40 -5.93
N GLU A 126 -14.48 -30.77 -7.04
CA GLU A 126 -13.10 -30.50 -7.42
C GLU A 126 -12.40 -29.52 -6.48
N LEU A 127 -13.14 -28.66 -5.76
CA LEU A 127 -12.57 -27.72 -4.79
C LEU A 127 -12.36 -28.36 -3.42
N LYS A 128 -13.09 -29.43 -3.10
CA LYS A 128 -13.04 -30.08 -1.78
C LYS A 128 -11.68 -30.67 -1.45
N GLU A 129 -10.94 -31.13 -2.46
CA GLU A 129 -9.57 -31.63 -2.30
C GLU A 129 -8.57 -30.52 -1.88
N TYR A 130 -8.94 -29.26 -2.08
CA TYR A 130 -8.13 -28.10 -1.74
C TYR A 130 -8.59 -27.41 -0.45
N ARG A 131 -9.49 -28.06 0.32
CA ARG A 131 -9.97 -27.58 1.62
C ARG A 131 -9.11 -28.17 2.73
N PHE A 132 -8.46 -27.32 3.50
CA PHE A 132 -7.56 -27.72 4.57
C PHE A 132 -7.96 -27.06 5.89
N HIS A 133 -7.63 -27.73 6.99
CA HIS A 133 -7.68 -27.14 8.31
C HIS A 133 -6.40 -26.36 8.55
N LYS A 134 -6.51 -25.14 9.10
CA LYS A 134 -5.36 -24.40 9.61
C LYS A 134 -5.10 -24.87 11.04
N ASP A 135 -4.23 -25.87 11.18
CA ASP A 135 -3.78 -26.39 12.46
C ASP A 135 -2.77 -25.44 13.14
N GLU A 136 -2.58 -25.62 14.44
CA GLU A 136 -1.65 -24.85 15.26
C GLU A 136 -0.20 -25.37 15.16
N ASP A 137 0.03 -26.57 14.63
CA ASP A 137 1.36 -27.19 14.51
C ASP A 137 2.10 -26.75 13.22
N GLY A 138 1.39 -26.10 12.30
CA GLY A 138 1.91 -25.61 11.03
C GLY A 138 1.88 -26.63 9.89
N GLU A 139 1.23 -27.79 10.02
CA GLU A 139 1.12 -28.80 8.96
C GLU A 139 0.41 -28.25 7.71
N TRP A 140 -0.53 -27.32 7.88
CA TRP A 140 -1.19 -26.61 6.81
C TRP A 140 -0.24 -25.88 5.84
N ILE A 141 0.97 -25.50 6.30
CA ILE A 141 2.02 -24.95 5.44
C ILE A 141 2.53 -26.02 4.46
N GLY A 142 2.72 -27.25 4.95
CA GLY A 142 3.07 -28.41 4.14
C GLY A 142 2.03 -28.69 3.06
N HIS A 143 0.74 -28.57 3.38
CA HIS A 143 -0.36 -28.68 2.41
C HIS A 143 -0.27 -27.61 1.31
N ILE A 144 0.01 -26.35 1.66
CA ILE A 144 0.21 -25.28 0.66
C ILE A 144 1.40 -25.60 -0.24
N LYS A 145 2.55 -25.99 0.34
CA LYS A 145 3.75 -26.36 -0.43
C LYS A 145 3.47 -27.52 -1.38
N GLU A 146 2.70 -28.51 -0.95
CA GLU A 146 2.33 -29.65 -1.78
C GLU A 146 1.43 -29.24 -2.94
N VAL A 147 0.38 -28.43 -2.69
CA VAL A 147 -0.48 -27.89 -3.76
C VAL A 147 0.34 -27.11 -4.78
N LEU A 148 1.31 -26.30 -4.33
CA LEU A 148 2.21 -25.54 -5.21
C LEU A 148 3.10 -26.46 -6.07
N ARG A 149 3.61 -27.57 -5.52
CA ARG A 149 4.43 -28.56 -6.26
C ARG A 149 3.60 -29.33 -7.28
N GLN A 150 2.39 -29.75 -6.90
CA GLN A 150 1.49 -30.51 -7.77
C GLN A 150 0.88 -29.68 -8.90
N ASN A 151 0.87 -28.34 -8.77
CA ASN A 151 0.28 -27.43 -9.75
C ASN A 151 1.32 -26.47 -10.35
N PRO A 152 2.27 -26.96 -11.18
CA PRO A 152 3.31 -26.13 -11.79
C PRO A 152 2.76 -25.11 -12.79
N HIS A 153 1.58 -25.39 -13.37
CA HIS A 153 0.83 -24.49 -14.25
C HIS A 153 -0.54 -24.21 -13.64
N PRO A 154 -0.62 -23.34 -12.63
CA PRO A 154 -1.85 -23.15 -11.86
C PRO A 154 -2.92 -22.37 -12.63
N ARG A 155 -2.55 -21.73 -13.73
CA ARG A 155 -3.42 -20.94 -14.60
C ARG A 155 -3.97 -21.76 -15.77
N ARG A 156 -5.23 -21.51 -16.15
CA ARG A 156 -5.71 -21.89 -17.50
C ARG A 156 -4.94 -21.11 -18.57
N PRO A 157 -4.57 -21.74 -19.70
CA PRO A 157 -4.02 -21.03 -20.86
C PRO A 157 -5.07 -20.10 -21.47
N GLY A 158 -4.63 -18.95 -22.00
CA GLY A 158 -5.51 -17.95 -22.61
C GLY A 158 -6.12 -16.94 -21.62
N MET A 159 -7.05 -16.13 -22.13
CA MET A 159 -7.81 -15.16 -21.33
C MET A 159 -8.99 -15.83 -20.64
N ARG A 160 -9.36 -15.34 -19.45
CA ARG A 160 -10.62 -15.76 -18.80
C ARG A 160 -11.80 -15.05 -19.45
N PRO A 161 -12.99 -15.67 -19.48
CA PRO A 161 -14.20 -15.02 -20.01
C PRO A 161 -14.50 -13.70 -19.31
N ALA A 162 -14.98 -12.73 -20.08
CA ALA A 162 -15.47 -11.47 -19.54
C ALA A 162 -16.93 -11.59 -19.12
N ARG A 163 -17.29 -10.97 -18.00
CA ARG A 163 -18.69 -10.70 -17.66
C ARG A 163 -19.28 -9.85 -18.79
N VAL A 164 -20.44 -10.27 -19.30
CA VAL A 164 -21.18 -9.45 -20.27
C VAL A 164 -21.64 -8.22 -19.51
N ALA A 165 -21.22 -7.04 -19.96
CA ALA A 165 -21.74 -5.80 -19.41
C ALA A 165 -23.27 -5.85 -19.53
N SER A 166 -23.97 -5.95 -18.39
CA SER A 166 -25.39 -5.68 -18.39
C SER A 166 -25.54 -4.25 -18.90
N SER A 167 -26.56 -3.99 -19.71
CA SER A 167 -26.88 -2.68 -20.29
C SER A 167 -27.25 -1.60 -19.25
N GLU A 168 -26.84 -1.79 -18.01
CA GLU A 168 -26.83 -0.83 -16.89
C GLU A 168 -25.40 -0.63 -16.34
N SER A 169 -24.37 -0.84 -17.16
CA SER A 169 -23.00 -0.37 -16.87
C SER A 169 -22.76 1.01 -17.49
N PRO A 170 -22.23 1.98 -16.74
CA PRO A 170 -21.88 3.30 -17.28
C PRO A 170 -20.60 3.18 -18.11
N GLU A 171 -20.75 2.80 -19.38
CA GLU A 171 -19.73 3.04 -20.42
C GLU A 171 -19.84 4.45 -21.02
N GLU A 172 -20.79 5.26 -20.57
CA GLU A 172 -20.89 6.69 -20.86
C GLU A 172 -20.68 7.48 -19.56
N ILE A 173 -19.45 7.99 -19.37
CA ILE A 173 -19.05 9.30 -18.81
C ILE A 173 -17.53 9.21 -18.62
N LEU A 174 -16.81 9.24 -19.73
CA LEU A 174 -15.48 9.84 -19.81
C LEU A 174 -15.44 10.66 -21.11
N GLU A 175 -16.45 11.52 -21.29
CA GLU A 175 -16.23 12.72 -22.09
C GLU A 175 -15.63 13.81 -21.18
N PRO A 176 -14.62 14.56 -21.66
CA PRO A 176 -14.05 15.68 -20.92
C PRO A 176 -15.02 16.86 -21.00
N GLY A 177 -15.89 17.00 -20.01
CA GLY A 177 -16.82 18.12 -19.89
C GLY A 177 -16.51 18.97 -18.66
N ASP A 178 -16.11 20.22 -18.90
CA ASP A 178 -16.12 21.30 -17.93
C ASP A 178 -17.44 21.31 -17.13
N HIS A 179 -17.36 21.33 -15.80
CA HIS A 179 -18.08 22.22 -14.89
C HIS A 179 -17.95 21.75 -13.44
N ALA A 180 -17.49 22.66 -12.60
CA ALA A 180 -17.61 22.58 -11.15
C ALA A 180 -19.08 22.47 -10.74
N GLU A 181 -19.45 21.46 -9.97
CA GLU A 181 -20.58 21.52 -9.05
C GLU A 181 -20.40 20.49 -7.92
N GLY A 182 -20.59 20.95 -6.69
CA GLY A 182 -20.17 20.28 -5.47
C GLY A 182 -20.92 18.98 -5.17
N LEU A 183 -20.18 18.01 -4.63
CA LEU A 183 -20.77 16.81 -4.04
C LEU A 183 -21.58 17.16 -2.78
N PRO A 184 -22.79 16.58 -2.60
CA PRO A 184 -23.64 16.86 -1.46
C PRO A 184 -23.05 16.28 -0.17
N VAL A 185 -23.00 17.14 0.85
CA VAL A 185 -22.68 16.80 2.24
C VAL A 185 -23.70 15.78 2.75
N GLY A 186 -23.34 14.50 2.72
CA GLY A 186 -24.09 13.43 3.37
C GLY A 186 -23.86 13.47 4.88
N THR A 187 -24.93 13.73 5.63
CA THR A 187 -24.97 13.74 7.10
C THR A 187 -24.47 12.41 7.67
N LEU A 188 -23.33 12.48 8.34
CA LEU A 188 -22.64 11.37 8.99
C LEU A 188 -23.43 10.87 10.21
N GLY A 189 -23.83 9.60 10.17
CA GLY A 189 -24.41 8.86 11.29
C GLY A 189 -23.37 8.63 12.39
N THR A 190 -23.67 9.12 13.58
CA THR A 190 -22.83 9.11 14.78
C THR A 190 -22.34 7.71 15.20
N SER A 191 -21.08 7.68 15.68
CA SER A 191 -20.39 6.63 16.46
C SER A 191 -19.51 5.60 15.73
N ALA A 192 -18.46 6.07 15.02
CA ALA A 192 -17.16 5.36 14.82
C ALA A 192 -16.07 6.29 14.18
N HIS A 193 -16.15 7.60 14.36
CA HIS A 193 -16.02 8.54 13.22
C HIS A 193 -14.70 9.33 13.05
N GLY A 194 -13.59 8.99 13.71
CA GLY A 194 -12.32 9.74 13.58
C GLY A 194 -11.23 9.04 12.77
N ARG A 195 -10.77 7.88 13.27
CA ARG A 195 -9.57 7.20 12.73
C ARG A 195 -9.79 6.55 11.36
N ALA A 196 -10.98 5.99 11.13
CA ALA A 196 -11.33 5.38 9.84
C ALA A 196 -11.42 6.43 8.72
N VAL A 197 -12.02 7.59 9.02
CA VAL A 197 -12.11 8.74 8.10
C VAL A 197 -10.70 9.27 7.78
N HIS A 198 -9.85 9.42 8.78
CA HIS A 198 -8.44 9.81 8.58
C HIS A 198 -7.66 8.81 7.71
N ALA A 199 -7.79 7.51 7.96
CA ALA A 199 -7.12 6.47 7.16
C ALA A 199 -7.61 6.45 5.70
N GLN A 200 -8.91 6.65 5.47
CA GLN A 200 -9.49 6.75 4.13
C GLN A 200 -8.98 7.98 3.39
N LEU A 201 -8.96 9.15 4.04
CA LEU A 201 -8.43 10.38 3.47
C LEU A 201 -6.95 10.25 3.09
N MET A 202 -6.14 9.71 4.00
CA MET A 202 -4.71 9.47 3.77
C MET A 202 -4.48 8.57 2.56
N THR A 203 -5.27 7.51 2.44
CA THR A 203 -5.20 6.58 1.31
C THR A 203 -5.65 7.26 0.01
N SER A 204 -6.69 8.10 0.06
CA SER A 204 -7.14 8.85 -1.11
C SER A 204 -6.07 9.81 -1.62
N LYS A 205 -5.48 10.63 -0.76
CA LYS A 205 -4.47 11.62 -1.16
C LYS A 205 -3.17 10.98 -1.65
N GLN A 206 -2.73 9.86 -1.05
CA GLN A 206 -1.61 9.08 -1.59
C GLN A 206 -1.91 8.52 -2.98
N ARG A 207 -3.15 8.09 -3.21
CA ARG A 207 -3.62 7.60 -4.49
C ARG A 207 -3.68 8.72 -5.52
N ASP A 208 -4.16 9.89 -5.14
CA ASP A 208 -4.23 11.07 -5.99
C ASP A 208 -2.81 11.55 -6.38
N PHE A 209 -1.88 11.56 -5.43
CA PHE A 209 -0.46 11.79 -5.71
C PHE A 209 0.11 10.80 -6.72
N PHE A 210 -0.13 9.50 -6.50
CA PHE A 210 0.38 8.46 -7.39
C PHE A 210 -0.16 8.60 -8.82
N TYR A 211 -1.49 8.63 -8.98
CA TYR A 211 -2.09 8.71 -10.31
C TYR A 211 -1.86 10.06 -10.98
N GLY A 212 -1.88 11.15 -10.21
CA GLY A 212 -1.57 12.49 -10.71
C GLY A 212 -0.17 12.55 -11.34
N VAL A 213 0.86 12.12 -10.62
CA VAL A 213 2.24 12.10 -11.15
C VAL A 213 2.39 11.09 -12.29
N MET A 214 1.77 9.92 -12.20
CA MET A 214 1.88 8.89 -13.24
C MET A 214 1.18 9.28 -14.55
N ASN A 215 0.09 10.04 -14.50
CA ASN A 215 -0.53 10.63 -15.69
C ASN A 215 0.45 11.56 -16.41
N GLU A 216 1.11 12.44 -15.66
CA GLU A 216 2.14 13.34 -16.21
C GLU A 216 3.33 12.59 -16.78
N CYS A 217 3.76 11.50 -16.14
CA CYS A 217 4.79 10.61 -16.68
C CYS A 217 4.38 10.01 -18.03
N ALA A 218 3.14 9.55 -18.15
CA ALA A 218 2.61 8.97 -19.37
C ALA A 218 2.46 10.02 -20.49
N GLU A 219 1.95 11.21 -20.17
CA GLU A 219 1.79 12.32 -21.13
C GLU A 219 3.13 12.87 -21.60
N SER A 220 4.06 13.08 -20.68
CA SER A 220 5.42 13.56 -20.98
C SER A 220 6.34 12.46 -21.54
N ARG A 221 5.86 11.22 -21.56
CA ARG A 221 6.60 10.00 -21.94
C ARG A 221 7.91 9.80 -21.17
N SER A 222 8.01 10.39 -19.99
CA SER A 222 9.23 10.41 -19.19
C SER A 222 8.92 10.34 -17.70
N GLY A 223 9.70 9.54 -17.00
CA GLY A 223 9.60 9.36 -15.56
C GLY A 223 8.76 8.14 -15.19
N LEU A 224 9.00 7.53 -14.04
CA LEU A 224 8.14 6.48 -13.50
C LEU A 224 8.13 6.58 -11.98
N LEU A 225 6.94 6.57 -11.39
CA LEU A 225 6.76 6.49 -9.96
C LEU A 225 6.54 5.04 -9.55
N VAL A 226 7.41 4.50 -8.71
CA VAL A 226 7.28 3.16 -8.12
C VAL A 226 6.88 3.29 -6.65
N CYS A 227 5.98 2.43 -6.20
CA CYS A 227 5.65 2.35 -4.78
C CYS A 227 6.67 1.49 -4.03
N LEU A 228 7.06 1.96 -2.84
CA LEU A 228 7.91 1.24 -1.90
C LEU A 228 7.05 0.56 -0.84
N SER A 229 7.63 -0.42 -0.13
CA SER A 229 6.93 -1.09 0.97
C SER A 229 6.52 -0.07 2.05
N ARG A 230 5.33 -0.24 2.63
CA ARG A 230 4.85 0.56 3.78
C ARG A 230 5.78 0.47 5.00
N SER A 231 6.53 -0.62 5.12
CA SER A 231 7.53 -0.80 6.16
C SER A 231 8.84 -0.06 5.89
N SER A 232 9.05 0.46 4.69
CA SER A 232 10.29 1.12 4.30
C SER A 232 10.55 2.38 5.12
N SER A 233 11.74 2.46 5.71
CA SER A 233 12.22 3.70 6.30
C SER A 233 12.70 4.72 5.26
N SER A 234 13.02 4.25 4.05
CA SER A 234 13.55 5.05 2.95
C SER A 234 12.50 5.92 2.26
N GLY A 235 11.22 5.54 2.24
CA GLY A 235 10.15 6.36 1.68
C GLY A 235 8.87 5.59 1.35
N ASP A 236 7.89 6.29 0.80
CA ASP A 236 6.64 5.73 0.27
C ASP A 236 6.74 5.41 -1.23
N PHE A 237 7.51 6.21 -1.97
CA PHE A 237 7.67 6.10 -3.42
C PHE A 237 9.13 6.27 -3.85
N GLY A 238 9.45 5.79 -5.04
CA GLY A 238 10.67 6.08 -5.78
C GLY A 238 10.32 6.70 -7.13
N PHE A 239 10.97 7.79 -7.53
CA PHE A 239 10.84 8.35 -8.88
C PHE A 239 12.10 8.04 -9.68
N ILE A 240 11.94 7.49 -10.89
CA ILE A 240 13.04 7.16 -11.81
C ILE A 240 12.87 7.86 -13.14
N LEU A 241 13.98 8.02 -13.87
CA LEU A 241 13.92 8.33 -15.30
C LEU A 241 13.58 7.05 -16.07
N TYR A 242 12.45 7.07 -16.75
CA TYR A 242 11.95 5.96 -17.56
C TYR A 242 11.29 6.51 -18.81
N GLU A 243 11.66 5.99 -19.98
CA GLU A 243 11.07 6.39 -21.26
C GLU A 243 9.87 5.50 -21.58
N TRP A 244 8.68 6.11 -21.69
CA TRP A 244 7.46 5.36 -21.96
C TRP A 244 7.32 5.05 -23.46
N SER A 245 7.10 3.78 -23.76
CA SER A 245 6.69 3.36 -25.10
C SER A 245 5.23 3.74 -25.38
N GLN A 246 4.81 3.70 -26.66
CA GLN A 246 3.41 3.91 -27.00
C GLN A 246 2.48 2.85 -26.38
N PRO A 247 2.83 1.54 -26.41
CA PRO A 247 2.06 0.53 -25.69
C PRO A 247 1.92 0.80 -24.18
N ASP A 248 2.97 1.31 -23.52
CA ASP A 248 2.91 1.64 -22.09
C ASP A 248 1.90 2.75 -21.80
N GLN A 249 1.90 3.81 -22.61
CA GLN A 249 0.92 4.90 -22.50
C GLN A 249 -0.50 4.39 -22.73
N ASP A 250 -0.70 3.56 -23.75
CA ASP A 250 -2.01 3.02 -24.06
C ASP A 250 -2.52 2.10 -22.95
N MET A 251 -1.64 1.29 -22.36
CA MET A 251 -1.93 0.46 -21.19
C MET A 251 -2.27 1.29 -19.96
N TRP A 252 -1.57 2.39 -19.72
CA TRP A 252 -1.87 3.30 -18.61
C TRP A 252 -3.17 4.06 -18.82
N ARG A 253 -3.41 4.63 -20.00
CA ARG A 253 -4.66 5.36 -20.30
C ARG A 253 -5.89 4.46 -20.18
N ARG A 254 -5.78 3.19 -20.57
CA ARG A 254 -6.90 2.24 -20.54
C ARG A 254 -7.09 1.56 -19.18
N TYR A 255 -6.00 1.25 -18.48
CA TYR A 255 -6.03 0.36 -17.32
C TYR A 255 -5.32 0.90 -16.08
N GLN A 256 -4.76 2.11 -16.13
CA GLN A 256 -3.96 2.72 -15.07
C GLN A 256 -2.86 1.79 -14.53
N ARG A 257 -2.29 0.98 -15.43
CA ARG A 257 -1.28 -0.03 -15.10
C ARG A 257 0.13 0.53 -15.34
N PRO A 258 1.00 0.58 -14.31
CA PRO A 258 2.36 1.06 -14.50
C PRO A 258 3.14 0.10 -15.42
N PRO A 259 4.05 0.64 -16.26
CA PRO A 259 4.77 -0.14 -17.27
C PRO A 259 5.83 -1.07 -16.65
N GLN A 260 6.42 -0.65 -15.54
CA GLN A 260 7.43 -1.41 -14.81
C GLN A 260 7.15 -1.36 -13.31
N PHE A 261 7.67 -2.36 -12.62
CA PHE A 261 7.63 -2.46 -11.17
C PHE A 261 9.05 -2.45 -10.61
N MET A 262 9.23 -2.05 -9.35
CA MET A 262 10.58 -1.93 -8.76
C MET A 262 11.46 -3.18 -8.96
N HIS A 263 10.90 -4.38 -8.85
CA HIS A 263 11.62 -5.64 -9.01
C HIS A 263 11.93 -6.03 -10.47
N THR A 264 11.30 -5.36 -11.44
CA THR A 264 11.56 -5.58 -12.88
C THR A 264 12.54 -4.54 -13.44
N LEU A 265 12.88 -3.51 -12.66
CA LEU A 265 13.84 -2.49 -13.07
C LEU A 265 15.28 -3.03 -13.02
N PRO A 266 16.16 -2.56 -13.93
CA PRO A 266 17.58 -2.88 -13.85
C PRO A 266 18.18 -2.44 -12.51
N PRO A 267 19.07 -3.23 -11.87
CA PRO A 267 19.57 -2.94 -10.54
C PRO A 267 20.34 -1.61 -10.42
N ALA A 268 20.98 -1.18 -11.52
CA ALA A 268 21.78 0.04 -11.58
C ALA A 268 20.94 1.31 -11.83
N VAL A 269 19.64 1.20 -12.12
CA VAL A 269 18.79 2.38 -12.32
C VAL A 269 18.74 3.18 -11.03
N GLU A 270 18.98 4.48 -11.16
CA GLU A 270 18.89 5.43 -10.05
C GLU A 270 17.45 5.89 -9.85
N MET A 271 17.10 6.10 -8.57
CA MET A 271 15.80 6.57 -8.15
C MET A 271 15.93 7.60 -7.03
N ILE A 272 14.98 8.54 -7.01
CA ILE A 272 14.82 9.46 -5.89
C ILE A 272 13.77 8.92 -4.96
N LEU A 273 14.13 8.84 -3.68
CA LEU A 273 13.22 8.43 -2.63
C LEU A 273 12.27 9.57 -2.26
N ILE A 274 11.00 9.25 -2.10
CA ILE A 274 9.93 10.21 -1.80
C ILE A 274 9.16 9.72 -0.57
N THR A 275 8.95 10.60 0.40
CA THR A 275 8.00 10.35 1.52
C THR A 275 6.84 11.32 1.39
N TYR A 276 5.60 10.83 1.40
CA TYR A 276 4.41 11.65 1.21
C TYR A 276 3.58 11.72 2.49
N TYR A 277 3.28 12.94 2.92
CA TYR A 277 2.50 13.24 4.12
C TYR A 277 1.27 14.08 3.79
N THR A 278 0.11 13.66 4.30
CA THR A 278 -1.15 14.41 4.23
C THR A 278 -1.59 14.91 5.59
N ARG A 279 -2.57 15.81 5.58
CA ARG A 279 -3.29 16.27 6.76
C ARG A 279 -4.78 16.30 6.49
N HIS A 280 -5.55 16.18 7.58
CA HIS A 280 -7.00 16.38 7.52
C HIS A 280 -7.35 17.86 7.42
N GLU A 281 -6.56 18.72 8.05
CA GLU A 281 -6.80 20.17 8.12
C GLU A 281 -5.72 20.92 7.34
N GLU A 282 -6.11 22.03 6.71
CA GLU A 282 -5.20 22.99 6.11
C GLU A 282 -4.21 23.52 7.17
N CYS A 283 -2.95 23.68 6.76
CA CYS A 283 -1.89 24.14 7.64
C CYS A 283 -1.46 25.56 7.27
N SER A 284 -1.00 26.31 8.28
CA SER A 284 -0.38 27.61 8.03
C SER A 284 0.89 27.49 7.17
N TYR A 285 1.40 28.61 6.66
CA TYR A 285 2.68 28.69 5.92
C TYR A 285 3.88 28.12 6.69
N GLN A 286 3.81 28.03 8.01
CA GLN A 286 4.84 27.39 8.85
C GLN A 286 4.86 25.86 8.71
N GLY A 287 3.90 25.27 8.00
CA GLY A 287 3.74 23.84 7.81
C GLY A 287 3.07 23.16 9.01
N PRO A 288 2.78 21.86 8.89
CA PRO A 288 2.07 21.13 9.93
C PRO A 288 2.90 20.94 11.20
N PRO A 289 2.25 20.75 12.36
CA PRO A 289 2.89 20.12 13.50
C PRO A 289 3.39 18.72 13.09
N VAL A 290 4.64 18.39 13.46
CA VAL A 290 5.30 17.12 13.09
C VAL A 290 5.20 16.16 14.26
N THR A 291 4.38 15.11 14.18
CA THR A 291 4.19 14.10 15.25
C THR A 291 5.47 13.35 15.61
N ALA A 292 5.54 12.77 16.82
CA ALA A 292 6.67 11.91 17.20
C ALA A 292 6.84 10.72 16.23
N ALA A 293 5.75 10.11 15.77
CA ALA A 293 5.79 9.04 14.78
C ALA A 293 6.38 9.50 13.44
N GLU A 294 5.96 10.68 12.96
CA GLU A 294 6.48 11.25 11.72
C GLU A 294 7.93 11.67 11.86
N PHE A 295 8.30 12.26 12.99
CA PHE A 295 9.69 12.60 13.29
C PHE A 295 10.59 11.38 13.30
N CYS A 296 10.15 10.29 13.94
CA CYS A 296 10.86 9.03 13.93
C CYS A 296 11.00 8.50 12.49
N ARG A 297 9.94 8.56 11.69
CA ARG A 297 9.99 8.18 10.27
C ARG A 297 10.94 9.06 9.45
N ILE A 298 10.97 10.38 9.70
CA ILE A 298 11.89 11.34 9.06
C ILE A 298 13.35 11.02 9.44
N ASN A 299 13.61 10.55 10.65
CA ASN A 299 14.96 10.19 11.10
C ASN A 299 15.33 8.72 10.90
N ALA A 300 14.41 7.88 10.40
CA ALA A 300 14.62 6.43 10.36
C ALA A 300 15.65 6.00 9.29
N SER A 301 15.74 6.74 8.19
CA SER A 301 16.77 6.51 7.16
C SER A 301 17.81 7.62 7.12
N LYS A 302 19.06 7.21 6.88
CA LYS A 302 20.19 8.10 6.56
C LYS A 302 20.18 8.56 5.11
N ASP A 303 19.40 7.89 4.26
CA ASP A 303 19.28 8.23 2.84
C ASP A 303 18.54 9.57 2.71
N ASN A 304 19.12 10.46 1.92
CA ASN A 304 18.48 11.71 1.55
C ASN A 304 17.24 11.39 0.72
N ARG A 305 16.17 12.16 0.93
CA ARG A 305 14.91 11.95 0.23
C ARG A 305 14.16 13.25 0.08
N LEU A 306 13.19 13.26 -0.82
CA LEU A 306 12.28 14.37 -0.98
C LEU A 306 11.02 14.08 -0.18
N LEU A 307 10.66 14.98 0.72
CA LEU A 307 9.45 14.85 1.50
C LEU A 307 8.39 15.76 0.90
N ILE A 308 7.26 15.19 0.51
CA ILE A 308 6.14 15.93 -0.07
C ILE A 308 5.07 16.06 1.00
N TRP A 309 4.84 17.28 1.46
CA TRP A 309 3.77 17.60 2.39
C TRP A 309 2.59 18.25 1.69
N ASP A 310 1.41 17.71 1.91
CA ASP A 310 0.16 18.39 1.59
C ASP A 310 -0.20 19.37 2.70
N ILE A 311 0.05 20.65 2.44
CA ILE A 311 -0.28 21.78 3.31
C ILE A 311 -1.76 22.16 3.17
N GLY A 312 -2.38 21.83 2.03
CA GLY A 312 -3.77 22.19 1.70
C GLY A 312 -4.83 21.35 2.42
N GLY A 313 -4.44 20.18 2.95
CA GLY A 313 -5.32 19.32 3.74
C GLY A 313 -6.33 18.53 2.90
N ALA A 314 -7.54 18.30 3.44
CA ALA A 314 -8.56 17.51 2.76
C ALA A 314 -9.15 18.23 1.53
N ASP A 315 -9.46 19.52 1.68
CA ASP A 315 -10.26 20.30 0.72
C ASP A 315 -9.46 20.83 -0.47
N THR A 316 -8.15 20.97 -0.31
CA THR A 316 -7.25 21.44 -1.37
C THR A 316 -6.00 20.57 -1.42
N THR A 317 -5.26 20.62 -2.52
CA THR A 317 -3.96 19.94 -2.62
C THR A 317 -2.90 20.98 -2.90
N MET A 318 -2.12 21.29 -1.87
CA MET A 318 -1.03 22.25 -1.93
C MET A 318 0.23 21.57 -1.45
N LEU A 319 1.13 21.26 -2.38
CA LEU A 319 2.28 20.41 -2.10
C LEU A 319 3.54 21.25 -1.88
N ALA A 320 4.22 21.00 -0.77
CA ALA A 320 5.58 21.46 -0.53
C ALA A 320 6.56 20.28 -0.62
N LEU A 321 7.65 20.49 -1.35
CA LEU A 321 8.71 19.50 -1.55
C LEU A 321 9.90 19.88 -0.66
N ILE A 322 10.09 19.21 0.46
CA ILE A 322 11.13 19.52 1.42
C ILE A 322 12.23 18.46 1.33
N PRO A 323 13.44 18.83 0.91
CA PRO A 323 14.57 17.89 0.89
C PRO A 323 14.98 17.54 2.32
N SER A 324 15.18 16.26 2.60
CA SER A 324 15.40 15.76 3.96
C SER A 324 16.64 16.35 4.63
N ASN A 325 17.65 16.72 3.86
CA ASN A 325 18.88 17.29 4.37
C ASN A 325 18.73 18.72 4.95
N ASP A 326 17.60 19.38 4.70
CA ASP A 326 17.20 20.64 5.34
C ASP A 326 16.53 20.43 6.68
N ILE A 327 16.00 19.24 6.96
CA ILE A 327 15.39 18.92 8.25
C ILE A 327 16.51 18.53 9.21
N ARG A 328 16.91 19.46 10.09
CA ARG A 328 17.96 19.26 11.08
C ARG A 328 17.48 19.68 12.47
N PRO A 329 16.72 18.81 13.15
CA PRO A 329 16.28 19.07 14.50
C PRO A 329 17.45 19.18 15.47
N THR A 330 17.35 20.11 16.42
CA THR A 330 18.29 20.26 17.54
C THR A 330 18.22 19.07 18.49
N GLU A 331 19.24 18.87 19.34
CA GLU A 331 19.19 17.77 20.32
C GLU A 331 18.04 17.94 21.31
N ALA A 332 17.74 19.17 21.75
CA ALA A 332 16.57 19.46 22.58
C ALA A 332 15.24 19.07 21.91
N GLN A 333 15.11 19.30 20.59
CA GLN A 333 13.95 18.85 19.82
C GLN A 333 13.92 17.31 19.72
N ARG A 334 15.06 16.66 19.46
CA ARG A 334 15.17 15.19 19.42
C ARG A 334 14.77 14.55 20.75
N GLU A 335 15.27 15.07 21.86
CA GLU A 335 14.95 14.60 23.21
C GLU A 335 13.46 14.75 23.51
N LYS A 336 12.88 15.90 23.17
CA LYS A 336 11.44 16.12 23.26
C LYS A 336 10.64 15.13 22.41
N PHE A 337 11.09 14.76 21.22
CA PHE A 337 10.41 13.76 20.41
C PHE A 337 10.53 12.35 21.01
N ARG A 338 11.70 11.99 21.54
CA ARG A 338 11.93 10.70 22.21
C ARG A 338 11.10 10.56 23.48
N SER A 339 11.01 11.60 24.31
CA SER A 339 10.22 11.57 25.55
C SER A 339 8.72 11.39 25.32
N ASN A 340 8.25 11.65 24.09
CA ASN A 340 6.85 11.57 23.71
C ASN A 340 6.52 10.27 22.94
N PHE A 341 7.47 9.35 22.83
CA PHE A 341 7.24 8.07 22.15
C PHE A 341 6.31 7.19 23.01
N GLY A 342 5.09 6.96 22.53
CA GLY A 342 4.07 6.16 23.23
C GLY A 342 3.00 6.96 23.99
N LEU A 343 3.10 8.30 24.04
CA LEU A 343 2.07 9.16 24.64
C LEU A 343 0.91 9.42 23.68
N SER A 344 -0.28 9.71 24.22
CA SER A 344 -1.48 9.94 23.41
C SER A 344 -1.41 11.30 22.69
N ALA A 345 -2.10 11.41 21.54
CA ALA A 345 -2.09 12.65 20.74
C ALA A 345 -2.69 13.88 21.45
N GLU A 346 -3.53 13.66 22.48
CA GLU A 346 -4.19 14.74 23.24
C GLU A 346 -3.28 15.36 24.31
N GLU A 347 -2.38 14.57 24.91
CA GLU A 347 -1.40 15.04 25.92
C GLU A 347 -0.33 15.98 25.31
N TRP A 348 -0.31 16.11 23.99
CA TRP A 348 0.83 16.64 23.25
C TRP A 348 0.54 17.95 22.48
N LYS A 349 -0.73 18.30 22.25
CA LYS A 349 -1.14 19.41 21.34
C LYS A 349 -0.55 20.79 21.68
N ALA A 350 -0.16 21.05 22.93
CA ALA A 350 0.29 22.38 23.35
C ALA A 350 1.77 22.68 23.01
N SER A 351 2.57 21.71 22.55
CA SER A 351 4.03 21.93 22.45
C SER A 351 4.74 21.30 21.25
N THR A 352 4.00 20.79 20.26
CA THR A 352 4.57 20.22 19.04
C THR A 352 5.28 21.29 18.19
N PRO A 353 6.57 21.10 17.83
CA PRO A 353 7.21 21.98 16.88
C PRO A 353 6.56 21.83 15.49
N VAL A 354 6.31 22.98 14.85
CA VAL A 354 5.89 23.04 13.44
C VAL A 354 7.07 22.68 12.52
N LEU A 355 6.77 22.18 11.33
CA LEU A 355 7.79 21.72 10.37
C LEU A 355 8.88 22.77 10.10
N SER A 356 8.51 24.04 9.93
CA SER A 356 9.48 25.12 9.69
C SER A 356 10.51 25.27 10.82
N SER A 357 10.14 24.96 12.06
CA SER A 357 11.06 25.02 13.20
C SER A 357 12.10 23.90 13.23
N LEU A 358 11.94 22.89 12.36
CA LEU A 358 12.90 21.80 12.17
C LEU A 358 13.84 22.07 10.98
N LEU A 359 13.58 23.11 10.18
CA LEU A 359 14.37 23.44 8.98
C LEU A 359 15.60 24.27 9.35
N CYS A 360 16.79 23.81 8.94
CA CYS A 360 18.02 24.57 9.17
C CYS A 360 18.21 25.76 8.23
N THR A 361 17.36 25.89 7.21
CA THR A 361 17.44 26.95 6.20
C THR A 361 16.90 28.28 6.69
N GLY A 362 16.12 28.29 7.78
CA GLY A 362 15.39 29.46 8.28
C GLY A 362 14.15 29.83 7.45
N LEU A 363 13.84 29.04 6.42
CA LEU A 363 12.68 29.23 5.55
C LEU A 363 11.44 28.60 6.16
N GLN A 364 10.27 29.11 5.79
CA GLN A 364 8.98 28.52 6.10
C GLN A 364 8.66 27.36 5.15
N ALA A 365 7.85 26.40 5.60
CA ALA A 365 7.44 25.25 4.79
C ALA A 365 6.73 25.66 3.49
N GLY A 366 5.92 26.74 3.53
CA GLY A 366 5.26 27.30 2.36
C GLY A 366 6.22 27.83 1.28
N GLU A 367 7.48 28.13 1.62
CA GLU A 367 8.50 28.56 0.65
C GLU A 367 9.08 27.38 -0.15
N TYR A 368 8.72 26.14 0.18
CA TYR A 368 9.07 24.92 -0.55
C TYR A 368 7.96 24.44 -1.49
N THR A 369 6.92 25.27 -1.69
CA THR A 369 5.77 24.92 -2.53
C THR A 369 6.20 24.60 -3.97
N ILE A 370 5.58 23.56 -4.52
CA ILE A 370 5.82 23.10 -5.90
C ILE A 370 4.55 23.12 -6.76
N SER A 371 3.36 23.22 -6.17
CA SER A 371 2.10 22.98 -6.86
C SER A 371 1.42 24.22 -7.49
N GLY A 372 1.93 25.44 -7.30
CA GLY A 372 1.19 26.64 -7.74
C GLY A 372 1.60 27.90 -6.98
N ASP A 373 0.99 29.03 -7.31
CA ASP A 373 0.94 30.15 -6.37
C ASP A 373 0.05 29.74 -5.19
N LEU A 374 0.37 30.17 -3.97
CA LEU A 374 -0.36 29.84 -2.74
C LEU A 374 -1.85 30.22 -2.81
N PHE A 375 -2.20 31.13 -3.72
CA PHE A 375 -3.55 31.63 -3.97
C PHE A 375 -4.29 30.93 -5.12
N SER A 376 -3.65 29.98 -5.81
CA SER A 376 -4.28 29.22 -6.90
C SER A 376 -4.88 27.92 -6.37
N CYS A 377 -6.20 27.72 -6.54
CA CYS A 377 -6.97 26.59 -5.99
C CYS A 377 -6.73 25.24 -6.71
N GLY A 378 -5.53 24.96 -7.23
CA GLY A 378 -5.26 23.72 -7.96
C GLY A 378 -3.84 23.22 -7.81
N CYS A 379 -3.67 21.92 -7.62
CA CYS A 379 -2.38 21.26 -7.74
C CYS A 379 -2.04 21.08 -9.21
N SER A 380 -0.94 21.68 -9.68
CA SER A 380 -0.38 21.37 -11.00
C SER A 380 0.52 20.14 -10.91
N TRP A 381 0.00 18.97 -11.28
CA TRP A 381 0.78 17.72 -11.31
C TRP A 381 1.99 17.82 -12.24
N ASP A 382 1.86 18.47 -13.39
CA ASP A 382 2.97 18.84 -14.28
C ASP A 382 4.13 19.53 -13.53
N ARG A 383 3.86 20.48 -12.63
CA ARG A 383 4.92 21.12 -11.82
C ARG A 383 5.57 20.15 -10.83
N VAL A 384 4.77 19.27 -10.22
CA VAL A 384 5.27 18.22 -9.33
C VAL A 384 6.19 17.29 -10.11
N TRP A 385 5.73 16.81 -11.27
CA TRP A 385 6.50 15.96 -12.17
C TRP A 385 7.80 16.65 -12.61
N ARG A 386 7.76 17.90 -13.06
CA ARG A 386 8.98 18.66 -13.43
C ARG A 386 9.95 18.78 -12.27
N ALA A 387 9.48 19.05 -11.06
CA ALA A 387 10.35 19.14 -9.89
C ALA A 387 11.06 17.80 -9.63
N LEU A 388 10.32 16.69 -9.64
CA LEU A 388 10.90 15.34 -9.49
C LEU A 388 11.87 15.01 -10.63
N HIS A 389 11.50 15.33 -11.86
CA HIS A 389 12.33 15.12 -13.04
C HIS A 389 13.65 15.90 -12.98
N LYS A 390 13.65 17.15 -12.48
CA LYS A 390 14.87 17.93 -12.27
C LYS A 390 15.83 17.24 -11.30
N PHE A 391 15.33 16.81 -10.14
CA PHE A 391 16.16 16.05 -9.20
C PHE A 391 16.70 14.76 -9.84
N ALA A 392 15.97 14.16 -10.77
CA ALA A 392 16.34 12.88 -11.37
C ALA A 392 17.34 13.04 -12.52
N ALA A 393 17.27 14.15 -13.26
CA ALA A 393 18.03 14.37 -14.50
C ALA A 393 19.17 15.37 -14.38
N GLU A 394 19.08 16.38 -13.50
CA GLU A 394 20.04 17.50 -13.44
C GLU A 394 21.04 17.32 -12.30
N ASP A 395 22.32 17.61 -12.48
CA ASP A 395 23.30 17.49 -11.38
C ASP A 395 23.08 18.54 -10.28
N VAL A 396 22.60 19.73 -10.68
CA VAL A 396 22.34 20.84 -9.77
C VAL A 396 20.91 21.32 -9.93
N VAL A 397 20.16 21.34 -8.84
CA VAL A 397 18.76 21.78 -8.82
C VAL A 397 18.60 22.96 -7.87
N GLU A 398 17.92 24.02 -8.33
CA GLU A 398 17.48 25.11 -7.47
C GLU A 398 16.13 24.77 -6.85
N HIS A 399 16.12 24.48 -5.55
CA HIS A 399 14.90 24.25 -4.78
C HIS A 399 15.18 24.36 -3.27
N PRO A 400 14.40 25.11 -2.45
CA PRO A 400 13.44 26.11 -2.86
C PRO A 400 14.13 27.26 -3.63
N PRO A 401 13.41 28.30 -4.11
CA PRO A 401 14.04 29.40 -4.81
C PRO A 401 15.27 29.96 -4.08
N ARG A 402 16.33 30.22 -4.84
CA ARG A 402 17.65 30.71 -4.40
C ARG A 402 18.50 29.73 -3.59
N ARG A 403 18.14 28.45 -3.54
CA ARG A 403 18.92 27.39 -2.88
C ARG A 403 19.32 26.32 -3.89
N LEU A 404 20.62 26.26 -4.23
CA LEU A 404 21.17 25.23 -5.10
C LEU A 404 21.47 23.94 -4.32
N ARG A 405 21.21 22.80 -4.95
CA ARG A 405 21.45 21.46 -4.40
C ARG A 405 22.19 20.59 -5.38
N GLN A 406 22.98 19.67 -4.85
CA GLN A 406 23.53 18.55 -5.60
C GLN A 406 22.45 17.47 -5.67
N ALA A 407 21.82 17.31 -6.82
CA ALA A 407 20.76 16.32 -7.01
C ALA A 407 21.26 14.85 -6.94
N PRO A 408 22.51 14.52 -7.34
CA PRO A 408 23.06 13.18 -7.13
C PRO A 408 23.03 12.70 -5.67
N ASP A 409 23.06 13.62 -4.70
CA ASP A 409 22.96 13.27 -3.27
C ASP A 409 21.61 12.63 -2.90
N PHE A 410 20.60 12.71 -3.77
CA PHE A 410 19.25 12.17 -3.60
C PHE A 410 18.97 10.94 -4.47
N ARG A 411 19.93 10.52 -5.29
CA ARG A 411 19.78 9.41 -6.23
C ARG A 411 20.38 8.15 -5.63
N TYR A 412 19.59 7.09 -5.62
CA TYR A 412 19.98 5.79 -5.11
C TYR A 412 19.67 4.72 -6.13
N THR A 413 20.58 3.76 -6.31
CA THR A 413 20.32 2.64 -7.20
C THR A 413 19.20 1.75 -6.65
N VAL A 414 18.48 1.07 -7.54
CA VAL A 414 17.49 0.05 -7.15
C VAL A 414 18.12 -0.99 -6.22
N THR A 415 19.37 -1.42 -6.49
CA THR A 415 20.11 -2.32 -5.59
C THR A 415 20.25 -1.75 -4.18
N HIS A 416 20.66 -0.49 -4.04
CA HIS A 416 20.78 0.16 -2.72
C HIS A 416 19.45 0.11 -1.97
N VAL A 417 18.37 0.54 -2.62
CA VAL A 417 17.03 0.60 -2.01
C VAL A 417 16.56 -0.80 -1.58
N LEU A 418 16.70 -1.81 -2.46
CA LEU A 418 16.33 -3.18 -2.14
C LEU A 418 17.17 -3.76 -1.00
N SER A 419 18.48 -3.54 -1.00
CA SER A 419 19.35 -3.98 0.10
C SER A 419 18.95 -3.35 1.44
N ARG A 420 18.58 -2.07 1.45
CA ARG A 420 18.12 -1.38 2.66
C ARG A 420 16.81 -1.98 3.18
N LEU A 421 15.84 -2.23 2.29
CA LEU A 421 14.59 -2.89 2.62
C LEU A 421 14.80 -4.28 3.24
N VAL A 422 15.69 -5.08 2.65
CA VAL A 422 16.04 -6.42 3.14
C VAL A 422 16.69 -6.34 4.52
N CYS A 423 17.66 -5.45 4.71
CA CYS A 423 18.28 -5.24 6.01
C CYS A 423 17.28 -4.80 7.09
N GLU A 424 16.37 -3.88 6.77
CA GLU A 424 15.33 -3.42 7.69
C GLU A 424 14.37 -4.54 8.07
N HIS A 425 13.96 -5.34 7.10
CA HIS A 425 13.11 -6.51 7.34
C HIS A 425 13.79 -7.48 8.32
N HIS A 426 15.04 -7.86 8.05
CA HIS A 426 15.81 -8.75 8.94
C HIS A 426 16.00 -8.18 10.36
N LEU A 427 16.22 -6.87 10.49
CA LEU A 427 16.36 -6.22 11.80
C LEU A 427 15.05 -6.27 12.60
N ARG A 428 13.90 -6.11 11.94
CA ARG A 428 12.59 -6.20 12.60
C ARG A 428 12.29 -7.62 13.06
N SER A 429 12.49 -8.61 12.19
CA SER A 429 12.29 -10.03 12.54
C SER A 429 13.11 -10.43 13.76
N ARG A 430 14.35 -9.93 13.89
CA ARG A 430 15.22 -10.20 15.05
C ARG A 430 14.84 -9.47 16.34
N LEU A 431 14.15 -8.33 16.24
CA LEU A 431 13.67 -7.59 17.40
C LEU A 431 12.39 -8.24 17.95
N GLU A 432 11.55 -8.78 17.07
CA GLU A 432 10.35 -9.55 17.44
C GLU A 432 10.73 -10.88 18.13
N GLU A 433 11.84 -11.52 17.73
CA GLU A 433 12.41 -12.71 18.43
C GLU A 433 12.98 -12.41 19.84
N ARG A 434 13.22 -11.15 20.19
CA ARG A 434 13.89 -10.74 21.46
C ARG A 434 12.93 -10.21 22.52
N VAL A 435 11.62 -10.30 22.32
CA VAL A 435 10.64 -10.06 23.38
C VAL A 435 10.23 -11.42 23.96
N PRO A 436 10.95 -11.97 24.96
CA PRO A 436 10.40 -13.06 25.75
C PRO A 436 9.20 -12.52 26.53
N ASP A 437 8.09 -13.26 26.52
CA ASP A 437 6.92 -13.04 27.35
C ASP A 437 7.37 -12.76 28.79
N THR A 438 7.32 -11.48 29.18
CA THR A 438 7.48 -11.08 30.57
C THR A 438 6.09 -11.00 31.18
N GLU A 439 5.36 -12.12 31.12
CA GLU A 439 4.14 -12.37 31.89
C GLU A 439 4.19 -13.79 32.45
N ALA A 440 5.00 -13.98 33.49
CA ALA A 440 4.77 -14.98 34.52
C ALA A 440 5.59 -14.59 35.76
N ASP A 441 5.02 -14.86 36.94
CA ASP A 441 5.60 -14.71 38.27
C ASP A 441 5.46 -13.33 38.92
N ALA A 442 4.20 -12.93 39.13
CA ALA A 442 3.82 -12.16 40.31
C ALA A 442 2.52 -12.70 40.93
N GLU A 443 2.49 -13.98 41.28
CA GLU A 443 1.58 -14.50 42.31
C GLU A 443 2.27 -15.55 43.19
N GLY A 444 2.37 -15.22 44.49
CA GLY A 444 2.26 -16.17 45.59
C GLY A 444 3.53 -16.84 46.12
N GLU A 445 4.05 -16.34 47.25
CA GLU A 445 4.15 -17.14 48.48
C GLU A 445 4.35 -16.20 49.68
N ASP A 446 3.85 -16.66 50.84
CA ASP A 446 3.47 -15.96 52.08
C ASP A 446 4.49 -15.04 52.78
#